data_AF-A0A0V1BSR3-F1
#
_entry.id   AF-A0A0V1BSR3-F1
#
_cell.length_a   1.000
_cell.length_b   1.000
_cell.length_c   1.000
_cell.angle_alpha   90.00
_cell.angle_beta   90.00
_cell.angle_gamma   90.00
#
_symmetry.space_group_name_H-M   'P 1'
#
loop_
_entity.id
_entity.type
_entity.pdbx_description
1 polymer ?
#
loop_
_entity_poly.entity_id
_entity_poly.type
_entity_poly.pdbx_seq_one_letter_code
_entity_poly.pdbx_strand_id
1 'polypeptide(L)'
;MQLEEELIDLQTNEELKPKFKNGYHSIWLQKQISDLYPGLWRMARKFLLTFLSSYLVEHDFSVVTDFLTKKRNRLQIDKRGDLRLFLTNIEPSVDRLVAMHQPHPSH
;
A
#
# COMPACT_ATOMS: atom_id res chain seq x y z
N MET A 1 -32.32 -8.31 -0.82
CA MET A 1 -33.00 -7.39 0.12
C MET A 1 -32.03 -6.49 0.87
N GLN A 2 -31.48 -6.84 2.04
CA GLN A 2 -30.79 -5.84 2.88
C GLN A 2 -29.60 -5.12 2.20
N LEU A 3 -28.82 -5.82 1.38
CA LEU A 3 -27.73 -5.22 0.61
C LEU A 3 -28.18 -4.33 -0.55
N GLU A 4 -29.31 -4.66 -1.18
CA GLU A 4 -29.87 -3.88 -2.28
C GLU A 4 -30.54 -2.61 -1.75
N GLU A 5 -31.21 -2.70 -0.60
CA GLU A 5 -31.76 -1.56 0.13
C GLU A 5 -30.65 -0.60 0.56
N GLU A 6 -29.58 -1.10 1.19
CA GLU A 6 -28.40 -0.29 1.53
C GLU A 6 -27.79 0.38 0.28
N LEU A 7 -27.80 -0.30 -0.87
CA LEU A 7 -27.26 0.25 -2.12
C LEU A 7 -28.15 1.38 -2.67
N ILE A 8 -29.47 1.20 -2.64
CA ILE A 8 -30.44 2.21 -3.08
C ILE A 8 -30.35 3.45 -2.18
N ASP A 9 -30.27 3.27 -0.86
CA ASP A 9 -30.12 4.37 0.11
C ASP A 9 -28.79 5.09 -0.07
N LEU A 10 -27.70 4.36 -0.32
CA LEU A 10 -26.39 4.97 -0.57
C LEU A 10 -26.38 5.80 -1.87
N GLN A 11 -27.05 5.33 -2.93
CA GLN A 11 -27.13 6.04 -4.21
C GLN A 11 -28.00 7.30 -4.16
N THR A 12 -29.04 7.28 -3.31
CA THR A 12 -29.96 8.41 -3.14
C THR A 12 -29.47 9.44 -2.11
N ASN A 13 -28.41 9.12 -1.35
CA ASN A 13 -27.83 10.03 -0.36
C ASN A 13 -27.03 11.18 -1.02
N GLU A 14 -27.69 12.33 -1.21
CA GLU A 14 -27.10 13.55 -1.78
C GLU A 14 -25.93 14.12 -0.95
N GLU A 15 -25.87 13.87 0.36
CA GLU A 15 -24.78 14.35 1.22
C GLU A 15 -23.46 13.59 0.97
N LEU A 16 -23.55 12.33 0.56
CA LEU A 16 -22.40 11.47 0.29
C LEU A 16 -21.87 11.63 -1.15
N LYS A 17 -22.71 12.03 -2.10
CA LYS A 17 -22.31 12.28 -3.50
C LYS A 17 -21.09 13.21 -3.67
N PRO A 18 -20.98 14.38 -3.02
CA PRO A 18 -19.79 15.21 -3.13
C PRO A 18 -18.55 14.54 -2.52
N LYS A 19 -18.71 13.71 -1.47
CA LYS A 19 -17.60 12.98 -0.86
C LYS A 19 -17.02 11.92 -1.81
N PHE A 20 -17.85 11.32 -2.67
CA PHE A 20 -17.38 10.33 -3.65
C PHE A 20 -16.45 10.96 -4.69
N LYS A 21 -16.61 12.26 -4.98
CA LYS A 21 -15.71 13.00 -5.88
C LYS A 21 -14.29 13.13 -5.33
N ASN A 22 -14.11 13.07 -4.01
CA ASN A 22 -12.81 13.12 -3.35
C ASN A 22 -12.11 11.74 -3.27
N GLY A 23 -12.72 10.70 -3.87
CA GLY A 23 -12.14 9.37 -3.98
C GLY A 23 -12.76 8.35 -3.03
N TYR A 24 -12.92 7.11 -3.53
CA TYR A 24 -13.67 6.04 -2.88
C TYR A 24 -13.13 5.64 -1.49
N HIS A 25 -11.81 5.68 -1.30
CA HIS A 25 -11.17 5.31 -0.03
C HIS A 25 -11.60 6.23 1.12
N SER A 26 -11.83 7.51 0.85
CA SER A 26 -12.19 8.50 1.88
C SER A 26 -13.56 8.24 2.52
N ILE A 27 -14.45 7.50 1.84
CA ILE A 27 -15.80 7.18 2.32
C ILE A 27 -15.78 5.86 3.10
N TRP A 28 -15.23 4.80 2.51
CA TRP A 28 -15.24 3.46 3.11
C TRP A 28 -14.39 3.35 4.40
N LEU A 29 -13.48 4.30 4.61
CA LEU A 29 -12.69 4.41 5.85
C LEU A 29 -13.41 5.16 6.99
N GLN A 30 -14.56 5.79 6.73
CA GLN A 30 -15.31 6.52 7.77
C GLN A 30 -16.16 5.57 8.61
N LYS A 31 -16.06 5.72 9.95
CA LYS A 31 -16.85 4.91 10.90
C LYS A 31 -18.36 5.02 10.64
N GLN A 32 -18.85 6.21 10.30
CA GLN A 32 -20.27 6.45 10.00
C GLN A 32 -20.80 5.54 8.88
N ILE A 33 -19.99 5.19 7.88
CA ILE A 33 -20.40 4.34 6.77
C ILE A 33 -20.51 2.87 7.20
N SER A 34 -19.67 2.45 8.15
CA SER A 34 -19.76 1.11 8.74
C SER A 34 -21.03 0.95 9.58
N ASP A 35 -21.51 2.02 10.21
CA ASP A 35 -22.71 1.97 11.07
C ASP A 35 -24.00 2.11 10.24
N LEU A 36 -24.00 2.95 9.20
CA LEU A 36 -25.17 3.18 8.33
C LEU A 36 -25.37 2.11 7.25
N TYR A 37 -24.28 1.54 6.72
CA TYR A 37 -24.31 0.58 5.61
C TYR A 37 -23.42 -0.64 5.92
N PRO A 38 -23.74 -1.42 6.98
CA PRO A 38 -22.88 -2.49 7.47
C PRO A 38 -22.68 -3.63 6.47
N GLY A 39 -23.69 -3.95 5.66
CA GLY A 39 -23.60 -4.97 4.62
C GLY A 39 -22.63 -4.58 3.51
N LEU A 40 -22.81 -3.37 2.97
CA LEU A 40 -21.96 -2.80 1.92
C LEU A 40 -20.53 -2.59 2.42
N TRP A 41 -20.35 -2.05 3.63
CA TRP A 41 -19.03 -1.86 4.23
C TRP A 41 -18.27 -3.19 4.34
N ARG A 42 -18.94 -4.27 4.76
CA ARG A 42 -18.32 -5.59 4.84
C ARG A 42 -17.85 -6.11 3.48
N MET A 43 -18.58 -5.84 2.40
CA MET A 43 -18.14 -6.20 1.05
C MET A 43 -16.99 -5.32 0.59
N ALA A 44 -17.14 -3.99 0.68
CA ALA A 44 -16.10 -3.03 0.30
C ALA A 44 -14.78 -3.32 1.01
N ARG A 45 -14.83 -3.63 2.31
CA ARG A 45 -13.64 -4.03 3.09
C ARG A 45 -12.97 -5.28 2.55
N LYS A 46 -13.72 -6.31 2.14
CA LYS A 46 -13.13 -7.52 1.53
C LYS A 46 -12.42 -7.17 0.23
N PHE A 47 -13.06 -6.38 -0.64
CA PHE A 47 -12.44 -5.96 -1.90
C PHE A 47 -11.18 -5.11 -1.68
N LEU A 48 -11.23 -4.14 -0.76
CA LEU A 48 -10.08 -3.31 -0.42
C LEU A 48 -8.94 -4.13 0.17
N LEU A 49 -9.23 -5.10 1.05
CA LEU A 49 -8.21 -5.94 1.66
C LEU A 49 -7.58 -6.89 0.63
N THR A 50 -8.40 -7.54 -0.20
CA THR A 50 -7.91 -8.42 -1.26
C THR A 50 -7.06 -7.64 -2.26
N PHE A 51 -7.53 -6.47 -2.70
CA PHE A 51 -6.80 -5.59 -3.63
C PHE A 51 -5.46 -5.12 -3.04
N LEU A 52 -5.46 -4.67 -1.79
CA LEU A 52 -4.23 -4.26 -1.12
C LEU A 52 -3.25 -5.44 -1.01
N SER A 53 -3.75 -6.64 -0.67
CA SER A 53 -2.91 -7.82 -0.55
C SER A 53 -2.32 -8.28 -1.89
N SER A 54 -3.11 -8.31 -2.97
CA SER A 54 -2.61 -8.71 -4.29
C SER A 54 -1.62 -7.68 -4.83
N TYR A 55 -1.92 -6.38 -4.68
CA TYR A 55 -1.03 -5.30 -5.09
C TYR A 55 0.32 -5.38 -4.35
N LEU A 56 0.31 -5.57 -3.03
CA LEU A 56 1.55 -5.71 -2.26
C LEU A 56 2.35 -6.92 -2.69
N VAL A 57 1.69 -8.06 -2.90
CA VAL A 57 2.34 -9.28 -3.39
C VAL A 57 2.95 -9.06 -4.78
N GLU A 58 2.18 -8.54 -5.73
CA GLU A 58 2.65 -8.25 -7.09
C GLU A 58 3.81 -7.24 -7.10
N HIS A 59 3.71 -6.19 -6.29
CA HIS A 59 4.76 -5.20 -6.13
C HIS A 59 6.04 -5.84 -5.57
N ASP A 60 5.94 -6.61 -4.49
CA ASP A 60 7.08 -7.27 -3.86
C ASP A 60 7.78 -8.24 -4.85
N PHE A 61 7.00 -9.05 -5.56
CA PHE A 61 7.53 -9.95 -6.59
C PHE A 61 8.17 -9.19 -7.77
N SER A 62 7.60 -8.06 -8.17
CA SER A 62 8.16 -7.19 -9.20
C SER A 62 9.52 -6.64 -8.77
N VAL A 63 9.63 -6.11 -7.54
CA VAL A 63 10.90 -5.60 -6.99
C VAL A 63 11.95 -6.71 -6.91
N VAL A 64 11.59 -7.91 -6.44
CA VAL A 64 12.50 -9.07 -6.40
C VAL A 64 12.95 -9.46 -7.81
N THR A 65 12.04 -9.47 -8.78
CA THR A 65 12.35 -9.82 -10.17
C THR A 65 13.27 -8.80 -10.81
N ASP A 66 13.01 -7.50 -10.63
CA ASP A 66 13.87 -6.42 -11.12
C ASP A 66 15.28 -6.48 -10.52
N PHE A 67 15.38 -6.86 -9.25
CA PHE A 67 16.65 -7.08 -8.58
C PHE A 67 17.43 -8.25 -9.21
N LEU A 68 16.74 -9.39 -9.40
CA LEU A 68 17.32 -10.61 -9.96
C LEU A 68 17.69 -10.49 -11.45
N THR A 69 17.05 -9.61 -12.22
CA THR A 69 17.23 -9.51 -13.68
C THR A 69 18.08 -8.32 -14.11
N LYS A 70 17.93 -7.14 -13.49
CA LYS A 70 18.56 -5.89 -13.95
C LYS A 70 19.72 -5.42 -13.08
N LYS A 71 19.73 -5.71 -11.78
CA LYS A 71 20.71 -5.15 -10.81
C LYS A 71 21.74 -6.14 -10.26
N ARG A 72 21.94 -7.27 -10.95
CA ARG A 72 22.78 -8.41 -10.50
C ARG A 72 24.25 -8.11 -10.16
N ASN A 73 24.82 -6.97 -10.56
CA ASN A 73 26.25 -6.74 -10.36
C ASN A 73 26.67 -6.19 -8.99
N ARG A 74 25.76 -5.69 -8.14
CA ARG A 74 26.18 -5.04 -6.86
C ARG A 74 25.26 -5.17 -5.65
N LEU A 75 24.00 -5.59 -5.79
CA LEU A 75 23.06 -5.60 -4.68
C LEU A 75 22.81 -7.04 -4.20
N GLN A 76 22.75 -7.27 -2.88
CA GLN A 76 22.45 -8.59 -2.27
C GLN A 76 21.04 -8.57 -1.65
N ILE A 77 20.11 -9.36 -2.18
CA ILE A 77 18.68 -9.41 -1.75
C ILE A 77 18.57 -9.77 -0.26
N ASP A 78 19.42 -10.69 0.18
CA ASP A 78 19.32 -11.40 1.45
C ASP A 78 20.17 -10.79 2.57
N LYS A 79 21.31 -10.15 2.25
CA LYS A 79 22.32 -9.79 3.28
C LYS A 79 22.39 -8.32 3.68
N ARG A 80 21.87 -7.38 2.89
CA ARG A 80 22.10 -5.93 3.12
C ARG A 80 20.87 -5.10 3.47
N GLY A 81 19.68 -5.71 3.49
CA GLY A 81 18.43 -4.99 3.72
C GLY A 81 17.97 -4.14 2.53
N ASP A 82 18.59 -4.31 1.35
CA ASP A 82 18.28 -3.55 0.13
C ASP A 82 16.82 -3.76 -0.30
N LEU A 83 16.30 -4.98 -0.16
CA LEU A 83 14.90 -5.28 -0.43
C LEU A 83 13.98 -4.48 0.51
N ARG A 84 14.28 -4.45 1.81
CA ARG A 84 13.50 -3.68 2.78
C ARG A 84 13.52 -2.19 2.47
N LEU A 85 14.65 -1.65 2.01
CA LEU A 85 14.76 -0.24 1.60
C LEU A 85 13.89 0.08 0.38
N PHE A 86 13.74 -0.86 -0.56
CA PHE A 86 12.90 -0.67 -1.75
C PHE A 86 11.41 -0.92 -1.50
N LEU A 87 11.07 -1.81 -0.57
CA LEU A 87 9.68 -2.14 -0.24
C LEU A 87 9.04 -1.17 0.76
N THR A 88 9.82 -0.30 1.38
CA THR A 88 9.33 0.63 2.42
C THR A 88 9.79 2.04 2.13
N ASN A 89 9.02 3.04 2.58
CA ASN A 89 9.42 4.45 2.52
C ASN A 89 10.49 4.80 3.59
N ILE A 90 11.30 3.84 4.03
CA ILE A 90 12.33 4.06 5.03
C ILE A 90 13.54 4.68 4.33
N GLU A 91 13.82 5.94 4.63
CA GLU A 91 15.04 6.59 4.16
C GLU A 91 16.25 6.10 4.95
N PRO A 92 17.36 5.71 4.28
CA PRO A 92 18.58 5.33 4.97
C PRO A 92 19.23 6.58 5.57
N SER A 93 19.72 6.48 6.81
CA SER A 93 20.51 7.55 7.42
C SER A 93 21.89 7.64 6.77
N VAL A 94 22.01 8.51 5.77
CA VAL A 94 23.24 8.72 4.99
C VAL A 94 24.38 9.18 5.88
N ASP A 95 24.14 10.11 6.81
CA ASP A 95 25.17 10.62 7.73
C ASP A 95 25.80 9.51 8.57
N ARG A 96 24.98 8.58 9.04
CA ARG A 96 25.46 7.43 9.82
C ARG A 96 26.23 6.44 8.95
N LEU A 97 25.84 6.25 7.69
CA LEU A 97 26.56 5.39 6.74
C LEU A 97 27.92 5.99 6.38
N VAL A 98 28.00 7.30 6.19
CA VAL A 98 29.24 8.05 5.93
C VAL A 98 30.16 7.98 7.14
N ALA A 99 29.64 8.16 8.35
CA ALA A 99 30.43 8.07 9.59
C ALA A 99 31.04 6.67 9.83
N MET A 100 30.39 5.60 9.36
CA MET A 100 30.90 4.22 9.46
C MET A 100 31.85 3.83 8.33
N HIS A 101 31.98 4.66 7.28
CA HIS A 101 32.83 4.34 6.14
C HIS A 101 34.30 4.64 6.44
N GLN A 102 35.11 3.61 6.66
CA GLN A 102 36.56 3.78 6.77
C GLN A 102 37.19 4.05 5.39
N PRO A 103 37.96 5.14 5.21
CA PRO A 103 38.73 5.36 4.00
C PRO A 103 39.77 4.25 3.85
N HIS A 104 39.65 3.43 2.82
CA HIS A 104 40.72 2.48 2.47
C HIS A 104 41.82 3.25 1.74
N PRO A 105 43.09 3.13 2.16
CA PRO A 105 44.21 3.70 1.41
C PRO A 105 44.26 3.04 0.03
N SER A 106 44.22 3.84 -1.02
CA SER A 106 44.54 3.40 -2.38
C SER A 106 46.04 3.07 -2.45
N HIS A 107 46.36 1.92 -3.03
CA HIS A 107 47.73 1.38 -3.11
C HIS A 107 48.52 1.91 -4.31
#